data_AF-A0A2J0HP13-F1
#
_entry.id   AF-A0A2J0HP13-F1
#
_cell.length_a   1.000
_cell.length_b   1.000
_cell.length_c   1.000
_cell.angle_alpha   90.00
_cell.angle_beta   90.00
_cell.angle_gamma   90.00
#
_symmetry.space_group_name_H-M   'P 1'
#
loop_
_entity.id
_entity.type
_entity.pdbx_description
1 polymer ?
#
loop_
_entity_poly.entity_id
_entity_poly.type
_entity_poly.pdbx_seq_one_letter_code
_entity_poly.pdbx_strand_id
1 'polypeptide(L)'
;MNFEVPQFEAKKPDLESLDDVWYERLKNLAAFMDFEYLSGNKEVRELEKQKFLSNKVKNPSLDYPEIEKMNFAQKESGLLDLKKDILQNERNETLKQVYRWKINEKLAELRMLTATKNGNDHRVSHYSRFIYGSPEKEIYNYTLSQIKKIVDEKILSSDFEIKAAVVKIKETLLQNLSSETSISAEDFKSKSTILAGEETMYGAEEIKTAFEAALEKYCLFGWKIVIEKEKTGGISTSQEKKRSFHSRRKKTKKTRSLIIN
;
A
#
# COMPACT_ATOMS: atom_id res chain seq x y z
N MET A 1 1.07 -37.32 -33.77
CA MET A 1 2.32 -37.40 -32.98
C MET A 1 2.03 -36.83 -31.62
N ASN A 2 1.88 -37.69 -30.61
CA ASN A 2 1.70 -37.26 -29.22
C ASN A 2 3.10 -37.02 -28.64
N PHE A 3 3.37 -35.78 -28.24
CA PHE A 3 4.57 -35.47 -27.47
C PHE A 3 4.27 -35.77 -25.99
N GLU A 4 4.77 -36.90 -25.50
CA GLU A 4 4.88 -37.12 -24.07
C GLU A 4 5.90 -36.14 -23.51
N VAL A 5 5.43 -35.22 -22.67
CA VAL A 5 6.29 -34.30 -21.93
C VAL A 5 6.92 -35.10 -20.79
N PRO A 6 8.25 -35.18 -20.66
CA PRO A 6 8.88 -35.89 -19.56
C PRO A 6 8.53 -35.20 -18.24
N GLN A 7 7.82 -35.92 -17.37
CA GLN A 7 7.60 -35.49 -15.99
C GLN A 7 8.90 -35.67 -15.20
N PHE A 8 9.69 -34.61 -15.13
CA PHE A 8 10.75 -34.51 -14.15
C PHE A 8 10.17 -34.06 -12.82
N GLU A 9 9.73 -35.01 -11.99
CA GLU A 9 9.62 -34.79 -10.55
C GLU A 9 11.02 -34.77 -9.93
N ALA A 10 11.72 -33.66 -10.11
CA ALA A 10 12.88 -33.37 -9.28
C ALA A 10 12.35 -33.06 -7.87
N LYS A 11 12.35 -34.08 -6.99
CA LYS A 11 12.33 -33.86 -5.54
C LYS A 11 13.50 -32.92 -5.21
N LYS A 12 13.16 -31.65 -4.97
CA LYS A 12 14.15 -30.67 -4.51
C LYS A 12 14.67 -31.12 -3.14
N PRO A 13 15.97 -30.98 -2.87
CA PRO A 13 16.46 -31.10 -1.51
C PRO A 13 15.70 -30.08 -0.64
N ASP A 14 15.30 -30.49 0.56
CA ASP A 14 14.68 -29.65 1.59
C ASP A 14 15.70 -28.59 2.05
N LEU A 15 15.94 -27.60 1.20
CA LEU A 15 16.57 -26.35 1.58
C LEU A 15 15.46 -25.55 2.25
N GLU A 16 15.42 -25.61 3.59
CA GLU A 16 14.61 -24.71 4.42
C GLU A 16 14.80 -23.28 3.89
N SER A 17 13.69 -22.58 3.62
CA SER A 17 13.77 -21.22 3.11
C SER A 17 14.36 -20.31 4.18
N LEU A 18 15.10 -19.31 3.73
CA LEU A 18 16.08 -18.54 4.54
C LEU A 18 15.46 -17.89 5.78
N ASP A 19 14.14 -17.67 5.79
CA ASP A 19 13.40 -17.00 6.85
C ASP A 19 12.11 -17.73 7.29
N ASP A 20 11.94 -19.02 6.98
CA ASP A 20 10.69 -19.76 7.25
C ASP A 20 10.23 -19.67 8.72
N VAL A 21 11.18 -19.75 9.66
CA VAL A 21 10.91 -19.67 11.10
C VAL A 21 10.31 -18.31 11.48
N TRP A 22 10.87 -17.21 10.96
CA TRP A 22 10.41 -15.87 11.27
C TRP A 22 9.10 -15.54 10.57
N TYR A 23 8.97 -16.01 9.33
CA TYR A 23 7.77 -15.84 8.53
C TYR A 23 6.55 -16.47 9.22
N GLU A 24 6.63 -17.74 9.62
CA GLU A 24 5.48 -18.41 10.26
C GLU A 24 5.14 -17.80 11.63
N ARG A 25 6.14 -17.40 12.42
CA ARG A 25 5.90 -16.69 13.69
C ARG A 25 5.20 -15.35 13.46
N LEU A 26 5.68 -14.56 12.50
CA LEU A 26 5.07 -13.27 12.16
C LEU A 26 3.66 -13.45 11.62
N LYS A 27 3.46 -14.39 10.69
CA LYS A 27 2.17 -14.70 10.08
C LYS A 27 1.12 -15.06 11.12
N ASN A 28 1.47 -15.89 12.10
CA ASN A 28 0.55 -16.28 13.17
C ASN A 28 0.21 -15.11 14.11
N LEU A 29 1.19 -14.27 14.46
CA LEU A 29 0.97 -13.10 15.34
C LEU A 29 0.26 -11.94 14.62
N ALA A 30 0.59 -11.73 13.35
CA ALA A 30 0.11 -10.65 12.50
C ALA A 30 -1.02 -11.07 11.55
N ALA A 31 -1.72 -12.16 11.86
CA ALA A 31 -2.96 -12.58 11.20
C ALA A 31 -4.10 -11.61 11.58
N PHE A 32 -4.00 -10.37 11.10
CA PHE A 32 -5.03 -9.36 11.13
C PHE A 32 -4.77 -8.32 10.04
N MET A 33 -5.85 -7.83 9.46
CA MET A 33 -5.85 -6.66 8.58
C MET A 33 -6.88 -5.66 9.08
N ASP A 34 -6.49 -4.40 9.23
CA ASP A 34 -7.29 -3.33 9.79
C ASP A 34 -8.69 -3.21 9.19
N PHE A 35 -8.84 -3.33 7.87
CA PHE A 35 -10.13 -3.24 7.20
C PHE A 35 -11.12 -4.34 7.63
N GLU A 36 -10.65 -5.50 8.08
CA GLU A 36 -11.51 -6.58 8.60
C GLU A 36 -12.18 -6.13 9.90
N TYR A 37 -11.44 -5.38 10.74
CA TYR A 37 -11.89 -4.93 12.05
C TYR A 37 -12.63 -3.59 11.99
N LEU A 38 -12.37 -2.78 10.97
CA LEU A 38 -13.08 -1.52 10.70
C LEU A 38 -14.42 -1.75 9.97
N SER A 39 -14.81 -3.01 9.77
CA SER A 39 -16.17 -3.37 9.36
C SER A 39 -17.17 -3.19 10.51
N GLY A 40 -18.45 -3.04 10.18
CA GLY A 40 -19.50 -2.74 11.16
C GLY A 40 -20.85 -3.20 10.64
N ASN A 41 -21.85 -3.17 11.51
CA ASN A 41 -23.16 -3.70 11.18
C ASN A 41 -23.83 -2.85 10.11
N LYS A 42 -24.16 -3.49 8.98
CA LYS A 42 -24.78 -2.82 7.82
C LYS A 42 -26.09 -2.12 8.19
N GLU A 43 -26.90 -2.71 9.06
CA GLU A 43 -28.19 -2.14 9.47
C GLU A 43 -27.98 -0.89 10.32
N VAL A 44 -27.06 -0.93 11.29
CA VAL A 44 -26.70 0.23 12.13
C VAL A 44 -26.17 1.36 11.26
N ARG A 45 -25.28 1.05 10.30
CA ARG A 45 -24.71 2.04 9.38
C ARG A 45 -25.76 2.69 8.47
N GLU A 46 -26.72 1.92 7.97
CA GLU A 46 -27.80 2.49 7.16
C GLU A 46 -28.71 3.38 8.01
N LEU A 47 -29.04 2.98 9.25
CA LEU A 47 -29.81 3.83 10.16
C LEU A 47 -29.09 5.13 10.50
N GLU A 48 -27.81 5.08 10.83
CA GLU A 48 -26.98 6.26 11.12
C GLU A 48 -26.84 7.17 9.89
N LYS A 49 -26.70 6.58 8.70
CA LYS A 49 -26.73 7.32 7.43
C LYS A 49 -28.07 8.02 7.22
N GLN A 50 -29.21 7.37 7.46
CA GLN A 50 -30.52 8.02 7.35
C GLN A 50 -30.69 9.16 8.37
N LYS A 51 -30.19 9.00 9.59
CA LYS A 51 -30.18 10.08 10.60
C LYS A 51 -29.32 11.26 10.13
N PHE A 52 -28.16 11.00 9.54
CA PHE A 52 -27.28 12.04 9.01
C PHE A 52 -27.93 12.78 7.83
N LEU A 53 -28.46 12.04 6.85
CA LEU A 53 -29.12 12.63 5.67
C LEU A 53 -30.39 13.42 6.01
N SER A 54 -31.11 13.01 7.06
CA SER A 54 -32.27 13.74 7.58
C SER A 54 -31.92 14.89 8.54
N ASN A 55 -30.63 15.22 8.68
CA ASN A 55 -30.11 16.25 9.60
C ASN A 55 -30.49 16.03 11.09
N LYS A 56 -30.86 14.80 11.49
CA LYS A 56 -31.13 14.46 12.90
C LYS A 56 -29.85 14.37 13.73
N VAL A 57 -28.74 14.00 13.09
CA VAL A 57 -27.41 13.97 13.71
C VAL A 57 -26.41 14.69 12.81
N LYS A 58 -25.48 15.42 13.43
CA LYS A 58 -24.41 16.12 12.69
C LYS A 58 -23.29 15.17 12.27
N ASN A 59 -22.93 14.24 13.15
CA ASN A 59 -21.90 13.23 12.93
C ASN A 59 -22.51 11.85 13.17
N PRO A 60 -22.53 10.94 12.19
CA PRO A 60 -23.00 9.58 12.39
C PRO A 60 -22.07 8.85 13.37
N SER A 61 -22.63 8.00 14.21
CA SER A 61 -21.83 7.10 15.05
C SER A 61 -21.45 5.86 14.24
N LEU A 62 -20.17 5.50 14.24
CA LEU A 62 -19.70 4.30 13.56
C LEU A 62 -19.44 3.20 14.58
N ASP A 63 -19.96 2.01 14.30
CA ASP A 63 -19.74 0.82 15.09
C ASP A 63 -18.61 -0.04 14.50
N TYR A 64 -17.83 -0.65 15.39
CA TYR A 64 -16.71 -1.54 15.08
C TYR A 64 -16.74 -2.78 15.99
N PRO A 65 -17.75 -3.66 15.86
CA PRO A 65 -17.94 -4.80 16.77
C PRO A 65 -16.78 -5.78 16.77
N GLU A 66 -16.06 -5.92 15.66
CA GLU A 66 -14.93 -6.85 15.56
C GLU A 66 -13.68 -6.34 16.31
N ILE A 67 -13.50 -5.02 16.43
CA ILE A 67 -12.44 -4.41 17.25
C ILE A 67 -12.59 -4.82 18.72
N GLU A 68 -13.83 -4.96 19.21
CA GLU A 68 -14.09 -5.29 20.61
C GLU A 68 -13.64 -6.71 20.99
N LYS A 69 -13.61 -7.62 20.02
CA LYS A 69 -13.22 -9.03 20.24
C LYS A 69 -11.71 -9.24 20.26
N MET A 70 -10.94 -8.23 19.88
CA MET A 70 -9.49 -8.36 19.69
C MET A 70 -8.71 -8.19 21.00
N ASN A 71 -7.81 -9.13 21.29
CA ASN A 71 -6.88 -9.00 22.41
C ASN A 71 -5.63 -8.19 22.00
N PHE A 72 -5.76 -6.86 22.04
CA PHE A 72 -4.69 -5.93 21.67
C PHE A 72 -3.40 -6.14 22.47
N ALA A 73 -3.51 -6.30 23.79
CA ALA A 73 -2.35 -6.41 24.67
C ALA A 73 -1.51 -7.65 24.33
N GLN A 74 -2.15 -8.80 24.13
CA GLN A 74 -1.45 -10.04 23.78
C GLN A 74 -0.79 -9.97 22.40
N LYS A 75 -1.45 -9.39 21.40
CA LYS A 75 -0.85 -9.23 20.07
C LYS A 75 0.31 -8.24 20.10
N GLU A 76 0.19 -7.15 20.85
CA GLU A 76 1.26 -6.15 20.96
C GLU A 76 2.49 -6.73 21.65
N SER A 77 2.32 -7.42 22.77
CA SER A 77 3.43 -8.09 23.46
C SER A 77 4.09 -9.13 22.58
N GLY A 78 3.31 -9.97 21.89
CA GLY A 78 3.83 -10.98 20.97
C GLY A 78 4.66 -10.39 19.83
N LEU A 79 4.22 -9.28 19.23
CA LEU A 79 4.97 -8.58 18.19
C LEU A 79 6.27 -7.94 18.73
N LEU A 80 6.21 -7.35 19.93
CA LEU A 80 7.39 -6.76 20.57
C LEU A 80 8.44 -7.82 20.93
N ASP A 81 8.00 -8.98 21.40
CA ASP A 81 8.90 -10.07 21.75
C ASP A 81 9.48 -10.74 20.50
N LEU A 82 8.68 -10.96 19.46
CA LEU A 82 9.21 -11.42 18.16
C LEU A 82 10.26 -10.44 17.60
N LYS A 83 10.04 -9.13 17.72
CA LYS A 83 11.01 -8.13 17.29
C LYS A 83 12.33 -8.23 18.07
N LYS A 84 12.27 -8.45 19.39
CA LYS A 84 13.48 -8.65 20.20
C LYS A 84 14.21 -9.93 19.77
N ASP A 85 13.48 -11.02 19.60
CA ASP A 85 14.04 -12.31 19.20
C ASP A 85 14.77 -12.23 17.86
N ILE A 86 14.17 -11.57 16.85
CA ILE A 86 14.80 -11.40 15.54
C ILE A 86 16.07 -10.55 15.64
N LEU A 87 16.05 -9.46 16.42
CA LEU A 87 17.22 -8.59 16.58
C LEU A 87 18.39 -9.30 17.26
N GLN A 88 18.11 -10.24 18.18
CA GLN A 88 19.12 -10.99 18.93
C GLN A 88 19.63 -12.22 18.18
N ASN A 89 18.76 -12.96 17.51
CA ASN A 89 19.07 -14.31 17.02
C ASN A 89 19.31 -14.39 15.50
N GLU A 90 18.74 -13.49 14.71
CA GLU A 90 19.02 -13.45 13.27
C GLU A 90 20.47 -13.03 13.03
N ARG A 91 21.14 -13.59 12.02
CA ARG A 91 22.51 -13.20 11.66
C ARG A 91 22.52 -12.31 10.42
N ASN A 92 21.53 -12.48 9.54
CA ASN A 92 21.38 -11.70 8.33
C ASN A 92 20.79 -10.31 8.66
N GLU A 93 21.64 -9.28 8.59
CA GLU A 93 21.24 -7.89 8.86
C GLU A 93 20.13 -7.39 7.94
N THR A 94 20.10 -7.84 6.68
CA THR A 94 19.04 -7.49 5.73
C THR A 94 17.69 -8.05 6.20
N LEU A 95 17.65 -9.33 6.62
CA LEU A 95 16.43 -9.92 7.16
C LEU A 95 15.99 -9.23 8.46
N LYS A 96 16.92 -8.93 9.38
CA LYS A 96 16.60 -8.15 10.58
C LYS A 96 15.90 -6.84 10.25
N GLN A 97 16.43 -6.10 9.28
CA GLN A 97 15.88 -4.81 8.91
C GLN A 97 14.49 -4.94 8.27
N VAL A 98 14.32 -5.89 7.35
CA VAL A 98 13.03 -6.17 6.70
C VAL A 98 11.97 -6.54 7.73
N TYR A 99 12.25 -7.49 8.62
CA TYR A 99 11.31 -7.91 9.65
C TYR A 99 11.07 -6.82 10.70
N ARG A 100 12.09 -6.06 11.08
CA ARG A 100 11.93 -4.91 11.99
C ARG A 100 10.95 -3.89 11.41
N TRP A 101 11.07 -3.56 10.13
CA TRP A 101 10.14 -2.66 9.46
C TRP A 101 8.74 -3.26 9.41
N LYS A 102 8.61 -4.52 9.01
CA LYS A 102 7.29 -5.17 8.91
C LYS A 102 6.58 -5.30 10.26
N ILE A 103 7.31 -5.60 11.32
CA ILE A 103 6.75 -5.65 12.68
C ILE A 103 6.35 -4.25 13.16
N ASN A 104 7.14 -3.21 12.87
CA ASN A 104 6.77 -1.84 13.22
C ASN A 104 5.48 -1.39 12.51
N GLU A 105 5.32 -1.75 11.22
CA GLU A 105 4.09 -1.53 10.47
C GLU A 105 2.89 -2.20 11.15
N LYS A 106 3.02 -3.49 11.52
CA LYS A 106 1.97 -4.23 12.23
C LYS A 106 1.66 -3.70 13.63
N LEU A 107 2.67 -3.22 14.35
CA LEU A 107 2.47 -2.53 15.63
C LEU A 107 1.72 -1.21 15.45
N ALA A 108 2.04 -0.43 14.41
CA ALA A 108 1.32 0.80 14.10
C ALA A 108 -0.14 0.50 13.74
N GLU A 109 -0.40 -0.54 12.96
CA GLU A 109 -1.76 -1.00 12.60
C GLU A 109 -2.56 -1.38 13.85
N LEU A 110 -1.97 -2.18 14.74
CA LEU A 110 -2.60 -2.58 16.00
C LEU A 110 -2.90 -1.38 16.92
N ARG A 111 -1.97 -0.42 17.00
CA ARG A 111 -2.14 0.81 17.79
C ARG A 111 -3.14 1.77 17.16
N MET A 112 -3.24 1.80 15.84
CA MET A 112 -4.28 2.53 15.12
C MET A 112 -5.66 1.97 15.48
N LEU A 113 -5.84 0.64 15.41
CA LEU A 113 -7.09 -0.02 15.81
C LEU A 113 -7.43 0.24 17.28
N THR A 114 -6.43 0.22 18.17
CA THR A 114 -6.61 0.58 19.59
C THR A 114 -7.03 2.05 19.75
N ALA A 115 -6.46 2.96 18.94
CA ALA A 115 -6.84 4.37 18.95
C ALA A 115 -8.27 4.59 18.43
N THR A 116 -8.67 3.85 17.38
CA THR A 116 -10.04 3.84 16.86
C THR A 116 -11.02 3.38 17.92
N LYS A 117 -10.72 2.28 18.63
CA LYS A 117 -11.53 1.80 19.76
C LYS A 117 -11.77 2.88 20.81
N ASN A 118 -10.74 3.65 21.13
CA ASN A 118 -10.77 4.67 22.17
C ASN A 118 -11.24 6.05 21.67
N GLY A 119 -11.62 6.20 20.39
CA GLY A 119 -12.02 7.48 19.81
C GLY A 119 -10.89 8.54 19.79
N ASN A 120 -9.63 8.12 19.65
CA ASN A 120 -8.48 9.04 19.63
C ASN A 120 -8.05 9.36 18.20
N ASP A 121 -8.76 10.30 17.57
CA ASP A 121 -8.56 10.70 16.17
C ASP A 121 -7.14 11.16 15.85
N HIS A 122 -6.48 11.85 16.79
CA HIS A 122 -5.09 12.30 16.60
C HIS A 122 -4.14 11.11 16.44
N ARG A 123 -4.26 10.09 17.28
CA ARG A 123 -3.45 8.87 17.17
C ARG A 123 -3.80 8.06 15.94
N VAL A 124 -5.09 7.97 15.58
CA VAL A 124 -5.52 7.33 14.33
C VAL A 124 -4.86 8.01 13.13
N SER A 125 -4.92 9.35 13.06
CA SER A 125 -4.29 10.12 11.99
C SER A 125 -2.77 9.91 11.94
N HIS A 126 -2.11 9.91 13.09
CA HIS A 126 -0.66 9.69 13.18
C HIS A 126 -0.25 8.30 12.64
N TYR A 127 -0.92 7.23 13.08
CA TYR A 127 -0.59 5.88 12.62
C TYR A 127 -1.03 5.63 11.17
N SER A 128 -2.17 6.17 10.75
CA SER A 128 -2.61 6.13 9.35
C SER A 128 -1.55 6.75 8.44
N ARG A 129 -0.96 7.89 8.83
CA ARG A 129 0.12 8.52 8.06
C ARG A 129 1.38 7.67 8.03
N PHE A 130 1.70 6.97 9.12
CA PHE A 130 2.86 6.09 9.17
C PHE A 130 2.70 4.87 8.25
N ILE A 131 1.51 4.26 8.21
CA ILE A 131 1.24 3.03 7.43
C ILE A 131 1.00 3.36 5.96
N TYR A 132 0.15 4.34 5.68
CA TYR A 132 -0.35 4.65 4.34
C TYR A 132 0.35 5.84 3.69
N GLY A 133 1.20 6.54 4.44
CA GLY A 133 1.81 7.79 4.01
C GLY A 133 0.86 8.98 4.14
N SER A 134 1.33 10.13 3.70
CA SER A 134 0.49 11.30 3.46
C SER A 134 0.04 11.30 2.00
N PRO A 135 -1.17 11.80 1.68
CA PRO A 135 -1.54 12.04 0.30
C PRO A 135 -0.52 12.99 -0.36
N GLU A 136 -0.16 12.71 -1.61
CA GLU A 136 0.75 13.57 -2.37
C GLU A 136 0.10 14.96 -2.51
N LYS A 137 0.88 16.02 -2.21
CA LYS A 137 0.40 17.41 -2.24
C LYS A 137 -0.20 17.77 -3.59
N GLU A 138 0.36 17.23 -4.67
CA GLU A 138 -0.12 17.38 -6.04
C GLU A 138 -1.52 16.79 -6.23
N ILE A 139 -1.72 15.51 -5.90
CA ILE A 139 -3.02 14.84 -6.01
C ILE A 139 -4.07 15.54 -5.12
N TYR A 140 -3.67 15.92 -3.91
CA TYR A 140 -4.52 16.63 -2.97
C TYR A 140 -4.99 17.98 -3.54
N ASN A 141 -4.05 18.81 -4.03
CA ASN A 141 -4.35 20.11 -4.61
C ASN A 141 -5.18 20.01 -5.89
N TYR A 142 -4.89 19.01 -6.73
CA TYR A 142 -5.71 18.74 -7.91
C TYR A 142 -7.15 18.46 -7.51
N THR A 143 -7.38 17.59 -6.53
CA THR A 143 -8.72 17.25 -6.03
C THR A 143 -9.44 18.48 -5.47
N LEU A 144 -8.73 19.31 -4.70
CA LEU A 144 -9.27 20.58 -4.20
C LEU A 144 -9.62 21.55 -5.33
N SER A 145 -8.82 21.63 -6.39
CA SER A 145 -9.11 22.48 -7.56
C SER A 145 -10.38 22.04 -8.28
N GLN A 146 -10.62 20.73 -8.39
CA GLN A 146 -11.85 20.18 -8.98
C GLN A 146 -13.07 20.51 -8.11
N ILE A 147 -12.96 20.34 -6.78
CA ILE A 147 -14.02 20.70 -5.83
C ILE A 147 -14.34 22.19 -5.94
N LYS A 148 -13.31 23.05 -5.98
CA LYS A 148 -13.47 24.50 -6.13
C LYS A 148 -14.18 24.85 -7.43
N LYS A 149 -13.80 24.24 -8.55
CA LYS A 149 -14.46 24.44 -9.85
C LYS A 149 -15.95 24.09 -9.79
N ILE A 150 -16.29 22.94 -9.20
CA ILE A 150 -17.70 22.53 -9.03
C ILE A 150 -18.47 23.52 -8.14
N VAL A 151 -17.86 23.96 -7.04
CA VAL A 151 -18.43 24.98 -6.14
C VAL A 151 -18.69 26.29 -6.88
N ASP A 152 -17.72 26.77 -7.66
CA ASP A 152 -17.84 28.01 -8.42
C ASP A 152 -18.90 27.92 -9.53
N GLU A 153 -19.02 26.77 -10.21
CA GLU A 153 -20.06 26.51 -11.22
C GLU A 153 -21.47 26.45 -10.61
N LYS A 154 -21.60 25.94 -9.38
CA LYS A 154 -22.90 25.71 -8.73
C LYS A 154 -23.35 26.84 -7.81
N ILE A 155 -22.56 27.89 -7.61
CA ILE A 155 -22.88 28.99 -6.70
C ILE A 155 -24.13 29.79 -7.12
N LEU A 156 -24.42 29.82 -8.42
CA LEU A 156 -25.60 30.47 -9.01
C LEU A 156 -26.72 29.47 -9.34
N SER A 157 -26.68 28.26 -8.78
CA SER A 157 -27.74 27.28 -9.00
C SER A 157 -29.09 27.83 -8.50
N SER A 158 -30.15 27.57 -9.27
CA SER A 158 -31.53 27.90 -8.92
C SER A 158 -32.08 26.99 -7.81
N ASP A 159 -31.45 25.84 -7.57
CA ASP A 159 -31.80 24.91 -6.50
C ASP A 159 -31.26 25.42 -5.16
N PHE A 160 -32.18 25.65 -4.22
CA PHE A 160 -31.85 26.16 -2.89
C PHE A 160 -30.98 25.19 -2.08
N GLU A 161 -31.20 23.88 -2.18
CA GLU A 161 -30.42 22.88 -1.44
C GLU A 161 -28.97 22.84 -1.94
N ILE A 162 -28.80 22.87 -3.26
CA ILE A 162 -27.46 22.93 -3.89
C ILE A 162 -26.76 24.22 -3.47
N LYS A 163 -27.45 25.36 -3.53
CA LYS A 163 -26.87 26.65 -3.14
C LYS A 163 -26.44 26.66 -1.67
N ALA A 164 -27.27 26.14 -0.77
CA ALA A 164 -26.95 26.03 0.66
C ALA A 164 -25.74 25.10 0.91
N ALA A 165 -25.68 23.95 0.22
CA ALA A 165 -24.56 23.02 0.30
C ALA A 165 -23.25 23.66 -0.19
N VAL A 166 -23.29 24.39 -1.31
CA VAL A 166 -22.14 25.10 -1.89
C VAL A 166 -21.60 26.16 -0.91
N VAL A 167 -22.48 26.95 -0.30
CA VAL A 167 -22.08 27.95 0.71
C VAL A 167 -21.39 27.28 1.90
N LYS A 168 -21.99 26.20 2.44
CA LYS A 168 -21.41 25.45 3.55
C LYS A 168 -20.03 24.89 3.21
N ILE A 169 -19.86 24.27 2.04
CA ILE A 169 -18.56 23.73 1.60
C ILE A 169 -17.53 24.84 1.46
N LYS A 170 -17.92 25.99 0.90
CA LYS A 170 -17.03 27.14 0.74
C LYS A 170 -16.54 27.67 2.08
N GLU A 171 -17.42 27.77 3.07
CA GLU A 171 -17.09 28.21 4.44
C GLU A 171 -16.25 27.19 5.21
N THR A 172 -16.59 25.90 5.14
CA THR A 172 -15.89 24.90 5.97
C THR A 172 -14.60 24.38 5.36
N LEU A 173 -14.57 24.17 4.05
CA LEU A 173 -13.45 23.52 3.36
C LEU A 173 -12.51 24.56 2.76
N LEU A 174 -13.03 25.47 1.93
CA LEU A 174 -12.19 26.34 1.09
C LEU A 174 -11.63 27.57 1.82
N GLN A 175 -12.36 28.16 2.77
CA GLN A 175 -11.84 29.27 3.57
C GLN A 175 -10.64 28.86 4.44
N ASN A 176 -10.67 27.65 5.02
CA ASN A 176 -9.57 27.13 5.83
C ASN A 176 -8.31 26.77 5.01
N LEU A 177 -8.44 26.65 3.68
CA LEU A 177 -7.34 26.31 2.76
C LEU A 177 -6.66 27.53 2.12
N SER A 178 -7.22 28.73 2.30
CA SER A 178 -6.80 29.95 1.58
C SER A 178 -5.41 30.47 1.98
N SER A 179 -4.74 29.87 2.95
CA SER A 179 -3.43 30.29 3.46
C SER A 179 -2.22 29.59 2.81
N GLU A 180 -2.37 28.45 2.11
CA GLU A 180 -1.20 27.62 1.73
C GLU A 180 -1.16 27.04 0.30
N THR A 181 -2.21 27.15 -0.52
CA THR A 181 -2.28 26.43 -1.81
C THR A 181 -2.72 27.30 -2.97
N SER A 182 -1.79 28.08 -3.54
CA SER A 182 -1.90 28.64 -4.89
C SER A 182 -1.05 27.81 -5.86
N ILE A 183 -1.56 26.65 -6.29
CA ILE A 183 -1.01 25.91 -7.42
C ILE A 183 -2.11 25.84 -8.46
N SER A 184 -1.85 26.35 -9.66
CA SER A 184 -2.81 26.36 -10.75
C SER A 184 -2.86 24.98 -11.42
N ALA A 185 -4.02 24.61 -11.98
CA ALA A 185 -4.14 23.39 -12.78
C ALA A 185 -3.19 23.38 -13.99
N GLU A 186 -2.72 24.54 -14.45
CA GLU A 186 -1.69 24.64 -15.50
C GLU A 186 -0.29 24.17 -15.05
N ASP A 187 0.00 24.15 -13.74
CA ASP A 187 1.28 23.72 -13.20
C ASP A 187 1.50 22.20 -13.30
N PHE A 188 0.43 21.45 -13.61
CA PHE A 188 0.43 19.99 -13.76
C PHE A 188 0.86 19.49 -15.14
N LYS A 189 1.28 20.39 -16.05
CA LYS A 189 1.96 19.96 -17.29
C LYS A 189 3.31 19.35 -16.92
N SER A 190 3.30 18.02 -16.85
CA SER A 190 4.35 17.13 -16.39
C SER A 190 5.75 17.55 -16.85
N LYS A 191 6.55 18.13 -15.95
CA LYS A 191 8.00 18.19 -16.11
C LYS A 191 8.55 16.80 -15.81
N SER A 192 8.65 15.95 -16.82
CA SER A 192 9.44 14.73 -16.72
C SER A 192 10.91 15.12 -16.61
N THR A 193 11.38 15.37 -15.39
CA THR A 193 12.81 15.56 -15.10
C THR A 193 13.49 14.21 -15.27
N ILE A 194 13.90 13.90 -16.50
CA ILE A 194 14.75 12.76 -16.81
C ILE A 194 16.13 13.08 -16.24
N LEU A 195 16.53 12.39 -15.17
CA LEU A 195 17.87 12.44 -14.61
C LEU A 195 18.87 12.00 -15.69
N ALA A 196 19.72 12.92 -16.13
CA ALA A 196 20.83 12.68 -17.05
C ALA A 196 21.92 11.86 -16.37
N GLY A 197 21.75 10.54 -16.34
CA GLY A 197 22.85 9.59 -16.14
C GLY A 197 23.17 8.93 -17.48
N GLU A 198 24.41 8.51 -17.70
CA GLU A 198 24.82 7.79 -18.91
C GLU A 198 23.91 6.56 -19.13
N GLU A 199 23.11 6.61 -20.20
CA GLU A 199 22.08 5.64 -20.49
C GLU A 199 22.68 4.39 -21.15
N THR A 200 23.22 3.48 -20.34
CA THR A 200 23.53 2.13 -20.84
C THR A 200 22.22 1.39 -21.10
N MET A 201 21.95 1.09 -22.37
CA MET A 201 20.78 0.31 -22.79
C MET A 201 21.07 -1.18 -22.65
N TYR A 202 20.32 -1.89 -21.81
CA TYR A 202 20.43 -3.34 -21.66
C TYR A 202 19.41 -4.09 -22.52
N GLY A 203 19.83 -5.23 -23.07
CA GLY A 203 18.96 -6.17 -23.78
C GLY A 203 18.09 -7.00 -22.84
N ALA A 204 16.95 -7.51 -23.33
CA ALA A 204 16.04 -8.35 -22.52
C ALA A 204 16.72 -9.61 -21.97
N GLU A 205 17.65 -10.20 -22.72
CA GLU A 205 18.43 -11.36 -22.27
C GLU A 205 19.46 -10.98 -21.19
N GLU A 206 20.09 -9.81 -21.29
CA GLU A 206 21.03 -9.34 -20.27
C GLU A 206 20.31 -9.07 -18.94
N ILE A 207 19.11 -8.49 -19.01
CA ILE A 207 18.25 -8.30 -17.84
C ILE A 207 17.85 -9.65 -17.25
N LYS A 208 17.44 -10.61 -18.10
CA LYS A 208 17.12 -11.96 -17.65
C LYS A 208 18.30 -12.61 -16.93
N THR A 209 19.50 -12.59 -17.52
CA THR A 209 20.70 -13.16 -16.90
C THR A 209 21.03 -12.50 -15.56
N ALA A 210 20.92 -11.17 -15.47
CA ALA A 210 21.17 -10.45 -14.22
C ALA A 210 20.16 -10.83 -13.12
N PHE A 211 18.89 -10.98 -13.48
CA PHE A 211 17.85 -11.42 -12.55
C PHE A 211 18.00 -12.90 -12.18
N GLU A 212 18.34 -13.79 -13.11
CA GLU A 212 18.61 -15.21 -12.83
C GLU A 212 19.80 -15.35 -11.88
N ALA A 213 20.89 -14.61 -12.12
CA ALA A 213 22.05 -14.56 -11.24
C ALA A 213 21.70 -14.01 -9.85
N ALA A 214 20.83 -13.00 -9.77
CA ALA A 214 20.36 -12.49 -8.48
C ALA A 214 19.48 -13.52 -7.75
N LEU A 215 18.56 -14.19 -8.45
CA LEU A 215 17.73 -15.24 -7.87
C LEU A 215 18.59 -16.40 -7.34
N GLU A 216 19.64 -16.79 -8.06
CA GLU A 216 20.61 -17.79 -7.62
C GLU A 216 21.41 -17.30 -6.41
N LYS A 217 21.98 -16.09 -6.49
CA LYS A 217 22.74 -15.46 -5.39
C LYS A 217 21.93 -15.38 -4.09
N TYR A 218 20.63 -15.10 -4.17
CA TYR A 218 19.74 -14.98 -3.02
C TYR A 218 18.95 -16.26 -2.72
N CYS A 219 19.29 -17.39 -3.35
CA CYS A 219 18.65 -18.69 -3.11
C CYS A 219 17.11 -18.68 -3.31
N LEU A 220 16.61 -17.81 -4.20
CA LEU A 220 15.18 -17.66 -4.53
C LEU A 220 14.74 -18.71 -5.55
N PHE A 221 14.80 -19.98 -5.15
CA PHE A 221 14.56 -21.11 -6.06
C PHE A 221 13.10 -21.22 -6.51
N GLY A 222 12.90 -21.59 -7.78
CA GLY A 222 11.57 -21.81 -8.38
C GLY A 222 10.96 -20.58 -9.05
N TRP A 223 11.61 -19.42 -8.96
CA TRP A 223 11.27 -18.26 -9.77
C TRP A 223 11.76 -18.46 -11.21
N LYS A 224 10.87 -18.25 -12.19
CA LYS A 224 11.22 -18.28 -13.62
C LYS A 224 11.04 -16.91 -14.25
N ILE A 225 12.06 -16.44 -14.94
CA ILE A 225 11.98 -15.23 -15.73
C ILE A 225 11.51 -15.59 -17.15
N VAL A 226 10.34 -15.09 -17.51
CA VAL A 226 9.72 -15.35 -18.82
C VAL A 226 9.77 -14.06 -19.62
N ILE A 227 10.45 -14.09 -20.77
CA ILE A 227 10.44 -13.00 -21.72
C ILE A 227 9.23 -13.18 -22.65
N GLU A 228 8.22 -12.33 -22.50
CA GLU A 228 7.02 -12.37 -23.34
C GLU A 228 7.20 -11.47 -24.57
N LYS A 229 6.90 -12.03 -25.75
CA LYS A 229 7.04 -11.32 -27.04
C LYS A 229 5.91 -10.32 -27.31
N GLU A 230 4.75 -10.49 -26.68
CA GLU A 230 3.50 -9.80 -27.04
C GLU A 230 3.03 -8.75 -26.02
N LYS A 231 3.54 -8.77 -24.77
CA LYS A 231 3.19 -7.73 -23.79
C LYS A 231 3.99 -6.45 -23.98
N THR A 232 3.31 -5.32 -24.02
CA THR A 232 3.84 -3.96 -24.13
C THR A 232 4.02 -3.22 -22.78
N GLY A 233 3.85 -3.93 -21.65
CA GLY A 233 3.97 -3.39 -20.28
C GLY A 233 5.32 -3.66 -19.60
N GLY A 234 5.56 -2.99 -18.47
CA GLY A 234 6.76 -3.11 -17.62
C GLY A 234 6.94 -4.48 -16.96
N ILE A 235 7.88 -4.58 -16.00
CA ILE A 235 8.14 -5.83 -15.26
C ILE A 235 6.90 -6.18 -14.43
N SER A 236 6.37 -7.40 -14.61
CA SER A 236 5.22 -7.91 -13.86
C SER A 236 5.62 -9.19 -13.14
N THR A 237 5.38 -9.23 -11.83
CA THR A 237 5.68 -10.39 -10.98
C THR A 237 4.39 -11.09 -10.56
N SER A 238 4.36 -12.42 -10.72
CA SER A 238 3.30 -13.29 -10.19
C SER A 238 3.90 -14.14 -9.08
N GLN A 239 3.54 -13.82 -7.84
CA GLN A 239 4.00 -14.55 -6.65
C GLN A 239 3.44 -15.97 -6.62
N GLU A 240 2.14 -16.12 -6.93
CA GLU A 240 1.45 -17.41 -6.95
C GLU A 240 2.09 -18.41 -7.94
N LYS A 241 2.50 -17.92 -9.11
CA LYS A 241 3.13 -18.76 -10.14
C LYS A 241 4.66 -18.77 -10.07
N LYS A 242 5.26 -18.01 -9.14
CA LYS A 242 6.71 -17.74 -9.07
C LYS A 242 7.30 -17.37 -10.43
N ARG A 243 6.70 -16.41 -11.13
CA ARG A 243 7.12 -15.97 -12.47
C ARG A 243 7.33 -14.47 -12.52
N SER A 244 8.40 -14.03 -13.17
CA SER A 244 8.63 -12.63 -13.50
C SER A 244 8.60 -12.45 -15.02
N PHE A 245 7.68 -11.62 -15.50
CA PHE A 245 7.48 -11.35 -16.91
C PHE A 245 8.22 -10.09 -17.33
N HIS A 246 9.00 -10.22 -18.41
CA HIS A 246 9.75 -9.11 -18.99
C HIS A 246 9.35 -8.94 -20.45
N SER A 247 9.10 -7.70 -20.87
CA SER A 247 8.80 -7.39 -22.27
C SER A 247 10.05 -7.37 -23.13
N ARG A 248 9.99 -7.99 -24.31
CA ARG A 248 11.09 -7.97 -25.29
C ARG A 248 11.29 -6.60 -25.97
N ARG A 249 10.30 -5.70 -25.91
CA ARG A 249 10.23 -4.51 -26.79
C ARG A 249 10.75 -3.20 -26.19
N LYS A 250 11.06 -3.11 -24.90
CA LYS A 250 11.58 -1.86 -24.32
C LYS A 250 13.00 -2.03 -23.81
N LYS A 251 13.90 -1.23 -24.38
CA LYS A 251 15.15 -0.86 -23.72
C LYS A 251 14.76 -0.09 -22.46
N THR A 252 14.90 -0.70 -21.29
CA THR A 252 14.50 -0.07 -20.03
C THR A 252 15.61 0.87 -19.55
N LYS A 253 15.28 2.16 -19.40
CA LYS A 253 16.12 3.10 -18.65
C LYS A 253 16.07 2.68 -17.17
N LYS A 254 17.23 2.34 -16.59
CA LYS A 254 17.48 1.83 -15.23
C LYS A 254 17.04 0.40 -14.93
N THR A 255 18.02 -0.44 -14.58
CA THR A 255 17.83 -1.65 -13.75
C THR A 255 19.12 -2.16 -13.08
N ARG A 256 20.31 -1.73 -13.53
CA ARG A 256 21.57 -2.22 -12.94
C ARG A 256 21.88 -1.69 -11.52
N SER A 257 21.42 -0.50 -11.16
CA SER A 257 21.70 0.11 -9.84
C SER A 257 20.90 -0.52 -8.69
N LEU A 258 20.01 -1.49 -8.96
CA LEU A 258 19.22 -2.19 -7.93
C LEU A 258 19.67 -3.64 -7.69
N ILE A 259 20.59 -4.17 -8.52
CA ILE A 259 20.97 -5.60 -8.49
C ILE A 259 22.41 -5.80 -7.97
N ILE A 260 23.28 -4.77 -8.04
CA ILE A 260 24.72 -4.92 -7.77
C ILE A 260 25.17 -4.39 -6.39
N ASN A 261 24.26 -3.90 -5.54
CA ASN A 261 24.58 -3.67 -4.12
C ASN A 261 24.06 -4.83 -3.26
#